data_AF-A0A5R2N1V8-F1
#
_entry.id   AF-A0A5R2N1V8-F1
#
_cell.length_a   1.000
_cell.length_b   1.000
_cell.length_c   1.000
_cell.angle_alpha   90.00
_cell.angle_beta   90.00
_cell.angle_gamma   90.00
#
_symmetry.space_group_name_H-M   'P 1'
#
loop_
_entity.id
_entity.type
_entity.pdbx_description
1 polymer ?
#
loop_
_entity_poly.entity_id
_entity_poly.type
_entity_poly.pdbx_seq_one_letter_code
_entity_poly.pdbx_strand_id
1 'polypeptide(L)'
;FLRLYLLAEHGRCPFVANMLENTRTTLTNWAVRKLAWNMPFHAEHHAYPGVPFHQLPRFHALIERHLKVVEPGYVSFHEKYLETLR
;
A
#
# COMPACT_ATOMS: atom_id res chain seq x y z
N PHE A 1 2.35 -16.51 -8.08
CA PHE A 1 3.67 -16.18 -7.52
C PHE A 1 3.69 -14.88 -6.68
N LEU A 2 2.89 -13.83 -6.95
CA LEU A 2 2.89 -12.59 -6.14
C LEU A 2 1.69 -12.39 -5.19
N ARG A 3 0.92 -13.44 -4.90
CA ARG A 3 -0.36 -13.31 -4.17
C ARG A 3 -0.22 -12.67 -2.79
N LEU A 4 0.84 -12.98 -2.05
CA LEU A 4 1.08 -12.39 -0.73
C LEU A 4 1.31 -10.87 -0.81
N TYR A 5 1.99 -10.42 -1.87
CA TYR A 5 2.24 -9.01 -2.10
C TYR A 5 0.98 -8.26 -2.56
N LEU A 6 0.37 -8.69 -3.67
CA LEU A 6 -0.77 -8.00 -4.31
C LEU A 6 -2.04 -7.99 -3.45
N LEU A 7 -2.22 -8.99 -2.59
CA LEU A 7 -3.38 -9.03 -1.71
C LEU A 7 -3.36 -7.88 -0.69
N ALA A 8 -2.17 -7.44 -0.25
CA ALA A 8 -2.02 -6.34 0.70
C ALA A 8 -2.40 -4.97 0.12
N GLU A 9 -2.39 -4.83 -1.21
CA GLU A 9 -2.62 -3.56 -1.91
C GLU A 9 -4.11 -3.15 -1.95
N HIS A 10 -4.99 -4.12 -2.21
CA HIS A 10 -6.43 -3.87 -2.36
C HIS A 10 -7.31 -4.76 -1.49
N GLY A 11 -6.74 -5.83 -0.91
CA GLY A 11 -7.50 -6.78 -0.12
C GLY A 11 -8.30 -6.09 0.97
N ARG A 12 -9.63 -6.25 0.92
CA ARG A 12 -10.59 -5.68 1.87
C ARG A 12 -10.60 -4.14 1.95
N CYS A 13 -10.05 -3.42 0.98
CA CYS A 13 -10.25 -1.98 0.88
C CYS A 13 -11.67 -1.67 0.37
N PRO A 14 -12.29 -0.53 0.75
CA PRO A 14 -13.61 -0.15 0.27
C PRO A 14 -13.70 -0.08 -1.25
N PHE A 15 -14.81 -0.56 -1.84
CA PHE A 15 -15.08 -0.50 -3.28
C PHE A 15 -15.64 0.87 -3.68
N VAL A 16 -14.81 1.91 -3.59
CA VAL A 16 -15.17 3.30 -3.90
C VAL A 16 -14.22 3.90 -4.93
N ALA A 17 -14.63 5.00 -5.58
CA ALA A 17 -13.80 5.67 -6.59
C ALA A 17 -12.59 6.43 -6.00
N ASN A 18 -12.61 6.74 -4.71
CA ASN A 18 -11.49 7.42 -4.05
C ASN A 18 -10.29 6.48 -3.92
N MET A 19 -9.24 6.70 -4.70
CA MET A 19 -8.05 5.85 -4.71
C MET A 19 -7.32 5.84 -3.36
N LEU A 20 -7.32 6.95 -2.61
CA LEU A 20 -6.70 7.02 -1.26
C LEU A 20 -7.41 6.14 -0.22
N GLU A 21 -8.60 5.62 -0.58
CA GLU A 21 -9.44 4.75 0.24
C GLU A 21 -9.54 3.34 -0.33
N ASN A 22 -9.65 3.21 -1.65
CA ASN A 22 -9.77 1.92 -2.34
C ASN A 22 -8.45 1.12 -2.40
N THR A 23 -7.34 1.73 -2.00
CA THR A 23 -6.01 1.14 -2.08
C THR A 23 -5.23 1.39 -0.80
N ARG A 24 -4.18 0.59 -0.56
CA ARG A 24 -3.42 0.59 0.69
C ARG A 24 -1.94 0.83 0.50
N THR A 25 -1.39 1.74 1.29
CA THR A 25 0.06 1.84 1.49
C THR A 25 0.53 0.80 2.50
N THR A 26 1.46 -0.08 2.12
CA THR A 26 2.05 -1.07 3.03
C THR A 26 3.49 -0.69 3.34
N LEU A 27 3.73 -0.18 4.54
CA LEU A 27 5.08 0.16 5.01
C LEU A 27 5.94 -1.10 5.07
N THR A 28 7.21 -0.98 4.72
CA THR A 28 8.12 -2.13 4.66
C THR A 28 9.58 -1.71 4.70
N ASN A 29 10.46 -2.69 4.79
CA ASN A 29 11.89 -2.47 4.86
C ASN A 29 12.47 -1.99 3.51
N TRP A 30 13.72 -1.53 3.56
CA TRP A 30 14.43 -1.02 2.39
C TRP A 30 14.60 -2.06 1.27
N ALA A 31 14.80 -3.34 1.60
CA ALA A 31 15.02 -4.39 0.61
C ALA A 31 13.76 -4.59 -0.26
N VAL A 32 12.58 -4.71 0.36
CA VAL A 32 11.31 -4.83 -0.36
C VAL A 32 11.02 -3.57 -1.16
N ARG A 33 11.23 -2.37 -0.58
CA ARG A 33 11.07 -1.10 -1.32
C ARG A 33 12.00 -1.02 -2.53
N LYS A 34 13.23 -1.52 -2.45
CA LYS A 34 14.15 -1.53 -3.58
C LYS A 34 13.72 -2.52 -4.66
N LEU A 35 13.33 -3.74 -4.28
CA LEU A 35 12.89 -4.78 -5.21
C LEU A 35 11.60 -4.40 -5.93
N ALA A 36 10.68 -3.73 -5.23
CA ALA A 36 9.38 -3.33 -5.75
C ALA A 36 9.35 -1.87 -6.21
N TRP A 37 10.49 -1.21 -6.42
CA TRP A 37 10.57 0.21 -6.83
C TRP A 37 9.62 1.13 -6.05
N ASN A 38 9.61 1.04 -4.72
CA ASN A 38 8.71 1.82 -3.86
C ASN A 38 7.20 1.65 -4.14
N MET A 39 6.77 0.67 -4.94
CA MET A 39 5.34 0.36 -5.15
C MET A 39 4.55 -0.01 -3.88
N PRO A 40 5.15 -0.41 -2.73
CA PRO A 40 4.37 -0.49 -1.49
C PRO A 40 3.72 0.83 -1.05
N PHE A 41 4.18 1.98 -1.56
CA PHE A 41 3.43 3.25 -1.55
C PHE A 41 2.33 3.25 -2.62
N HIS A 42 1.46 2.25 -2.53
CA HIS A 42 0.52 1.91 -3.59
C HIS A 42 -0.64 2.89 -3.68
N ALA A 43 -1.14 3.38 -2.54
CA ALA A 43 -2.22 4.36 -2.54
C ALA A 43 -1.79 5.71 -3.11
N GLU A 44 -0.55 6.09 -2.84
CA GLU A 44 0.09 7.24 -3.46
C GLU A 44 0.22 7.08 -4.97
N HIS A 45 0.68 5.90 -5.42
CA HIS A 45 0.82 5.60 -6.84
C HIS A 45 -0.53 5.63 -7.57
N HIS A 46 -1.57 5.04 -6.99
CA HIS A 46 -2.91 5.02 -7.60
C HIS A 46 -3.58 6.40 -7.61
N ALA A 47 -3.45 7.18 -6.54
CA ALA A 47 -4.04 8.50 -6.47
C ALA A 47 -3.29 9.53 -7.35
N TYR A 48 -1.98 9.38 -7.50
CA TYR A 48 -1.12 10.30 -8.26
C TYR A 48 -0.09 9.55 -9.13
N PRO A 49 -0.53 8.87 -10.20
CA PRO A 49 0.34 8.00 -11.01
C PRO A 49 1.46 8.74 -11.75
N GLY A 50 1.38 10.07 -11.85
CA GLY A 50 2.45 10.91 -12.40
C GLY A 50 3.65 11.10 -11.47
N VAL A 51 3.55 10.76 -10.18
CA VAL A 51 4.68 10.82 -9.25
C VAL A 51 5.64 9.67 -9.57
N PRO A 52 6.91 9.95 -9.91
CA PRO A 52 7.84 8.88 -10.24
C PRO A 52 8.17 8.04 -9.01
N PHE A 53 8.38 6.75 -9.21
CA PHE A 53 8.48 5.77 -8.13
C PHE A 53 9.54 6.10 -7.06
N HIS A 54 10.67 6.70 -7.46
CA HIS A 54 11.75 7.07 -6.54
C HIS A 54 11.39 8.27 -5.64
N GLN A 55 10.35 9.04 -5.99
CA GLN A 55 9.83 10.16 -5.19
C GLN A 55 8.65 9.77 -4.30
N LEU A 56 8.06 8.57 -4.47
CA LEU A 56 6.95 8.11 -3.64
C LEU A 56 7.22 8.19 -2.13
N PRO A 57 8.42 7.87 -1.58
CA PRO A 57 8.67 8.04 -0.15
C PRO A 57 8.59 9.50 0.31
N ARG A 58 9.05 10.44 -0.52
CA ARG A 58 8.95 11.87 -0.22
C ARG A 58 7.50 12.33 -0.31
N PHE A 59 6.77 11.84 -1.31
CA PHE A 59 5.37 12.18 -1.51
C PHE A 59 4.48 11.62 -0.39
N HIS A 60 4.75 10.40 0.09
CA HIS A 60 4.10 9.82 1.27
C HIS A 60 4.13 10.78 2.46
N ALA A 61 5.30 11.34 2.79
CA ALA A 61 5.43 12.29 3.89
C ALA A 61 4.60 13.58 3.71
N LEU A 62 4.26 13.96 2.46
CA LEU A 62 3.42 15.12 2.18
C LEU A 62 1.93 14.81 2.33
N ILE A 63 1.51 13.58 2.02
CA ILE A 63 0.10 13.22 1.93
C ILE A 63 -0.36 12.17 2.94
N GLU A 64 0.50 11.72 3.86
CA GLU A 64 0.22 10.65 4.83
C GLU A 64 -1.09 10.88 5.60
N ARG A 65 -1.42 12.14 5.91
CA ARG A 65 -2.65 12.52 6.62
C ARG A 65 -3.93 12.31 5.80
N HIS A 66 -3.82 12.16 4.49
CA HIS A 66 -4.93 11.92 3.57
C HIS A 66 -5.14 10.43 3.27
N LEU A 67 -4.13 9.59 3.51
CA LEU A 67 -4.24 8.15 3.32
C LEU A 67 -5.29 7.55 4.26
N LYS A 68 -6.15 6.66 3.74
CA LYS A 68 -7.20 6.04 4.55
C LYS A 68 -6.86 4.62 4.99
N VAL A 69 -6.03 3.93 4.22
CA VAL A 69 -5.62 2.56 4.53
C VAL A 69 -4.10 2.47 4.47
N VAL A 70 -3.49 2.29 5.65
CA VAL A 70 -2.03 2.12 5.79
C VAL A 70 -1.78 0.89 6.66
N GLU A 71 -0.88 0.02 6.22
CA GLU A 71 -0.43 -1.13 7.01
C GLU A 71 1.04 -0.96 7.42
N PRO A 72 1.41 -1.25 8.68
CA PRO A 72 2.81 -1.26 9.13
C PRO A 72 3.68 -2.35 8.47
N GLY A 73 3.11 -3.35 7.80
CA GLY A 73 3.86 -4.41 7.13
C GLY A 73 3.02 -5.54 6.55
N TYR A 74 3.59 -6.27 5.59
CA TYR A 74 2.94 -7.42 4.95
C TYR A 74 2.55 -8.53 5.92
N VAL A 75 3.37 -8.78 6.96
CA VAL A 75 3.04 -9.77 8.00
C VAL A 75 1.77 -9.36 8.74
N SER A 76 1.70 -8.11 9.21
CA SER A 76 0.53 -7.58 9.91
C SER A 76 -0.74 -7.63 9.05
N PHE A 77 -0.60 -7.33 7.74
CA PHE A 77 -1.71 -7.52 6.80
C PHE A 77 -2.20 -8.96 6.77
N HIS A 78 -1.30 -9.92 6.60
CA HIS A 78 -1.69 -11.33 6.46
C HIS A 78 -2.27 -11.92 7.72
N GLU A 79 -1.76 -11.55 8.89
CA GLU A 79 -2.35 -11.95 10.19
C GLU A 79 -3.80 -11.49 10.29
N LYS A 80 -4.05 -10.18 10.08
CA LYS A 80 -5.41 -9.62 10.05
C LYS A 80 -6.28 -10.28 8.99
N TYR A 81 -5.73 -10.52 7.80
CA TYR A 81 -6.47 -11.14 6.70
C TYR A 81 -6.93 -12.55 7.07
N LEU A 82 -6.04 -13.36 7.65
CA LEU A 82 -6.36 -14.73 8.09
C LEU A 82 -7.39 -14.75 9.22
N GLU A 83 -7.36 -13.79 10.14
CA GLU A 83 -8.40 -13.64 11.17
C GLU A 83 -9.79 -13.44 10.55
N THR A 84 -9.89 -12.76 9.41
CA THR A 84 -11.19 -12.57 8.72
C THR A 84 -11.72 -13.80 7.98
N LEU A 85 -10.93 -14.87 7.89
CA LEU A 85 -11.33 -16.15 7.27
C LEU A 85 -11.77 -17.20 8.29
N ARG A 86 -11.62 -16.89 9.58
CA ARG A 86 -12.16 -17.70 10.68
C ARG A 86 -13.62 -17.34 10.92
#